data_AF-A0A485BT84-F1
#
_entry.id   AF-A0A485BT84-F1
#
_cell.length_a   1.000
_cell.length_b   1.000
_cell.length_c   1.000
_cell.angle_alpha   90.00
_cell.angle_beta   90.00
_cell.angle_gamma   90.00
#
_symmetry.space_group_name_H-M   'P 1'
#
loop_
_entity.id
_entity.type
_entity.pdbx_description
1 polymer ?
#
loop_
_entity_poly.entity_id
_entity_poly.type
_entity_poly.pdbx_seq_one_letter_code
_entity_poly.pdbx_strand_id
1 'polypeptide(L)'
;MQQIARAVTQAFNNLPRPHRVMLGSLSVLTLAVAVWRPYIYHHESAPIVRTIELEKSEIRSLLPEASEPIDQAAQEEEAIPQDELDDKADGDSGGHEYVVSTGDTLSSILNQYGIEMGDISLLSTADKELRNLKIGQQLSWSLTADGDLQSLTWEMSRRETRTYNRVGNGFKMSSELQEGDWVNNVLKGTVGGSFVSSARNAGLTSTEVSAVIKAMQWQMDFRKLKKGDEFSVLMSREMLNGKREQSQLLGVRLRSDGKDYYAHPCRRRQVLRS
;
A
#
# COMPACT_ATOMS: atom_id res chain seq x y z
N MET A 1 -57.58 -27.59 -3.18
CA MET A 1 -56.43 -27.57 -4.10
C MET A 1 -56.83 -27.47 -5.58
N GLN A 2 -57.67 -28.37 -6.11
CA GLN A 2 -58.00 -28.38 -7.55
C GLN A 2 -58.82 -27.18 -8.06
N GLN A 3 -59.69 -26.60 -7.22
CA GLN A 3 -60.50 -25.44 -7.63
C GLN A 3 -59.68 -24.15 -7.76
N ILE A 4 -58.66 -23.97 -6.90
CA ILE A 4 -57.75 -22.81 -6.93
C ILE A 4 -56.88 -22.86 -8.19
N ALA A 5 -56.37 -24.04 -8.56
CA ALA A 5 -55.57 -24.23 -9.76
C ALA A 5 -56.35 -23.89 -11.06
N ARG A 6 -57.66 -24.18 -11.10
CA ARG A 6 -58.54 -23.87 -12.23
C ARG A 6 -58.87 -22.38 -12.33
N ALA A 7 -59.10 -21.72 -11.18
CA ALA A 7 -59.34 -20.27 -11.15
C ALA A 7 -58.11 -19.47 -11.63
N VAL A 8 -56.90 -19.88 -11.23
CA VAL A 8 -55.65 -19.23 -11.63
C VAL A 8 -55.37 -19.40 -13.13
N THR A 9 -55.62 -20.59 -13.68
CA THR A 9 -55.44 -20.84 -15.12
C THR A 9 -56.45 -20.08 -15.98
N GLN A 10 -57.68 -19.91 -15.50
CA GLN A 10 -58.70 -19.12 -16.20
C GLN A 10 -58.40 -17.61 -16.16
N ALA A 11 -57.90 -17.10 -15.02
CA ALA A 11 -57.45 -15.71 -14.91
C ALA A 11 -56.23 -15.42 -15.79
N PHE A 12 -55.29 -16.36 -15.91
CA PHE A 12 -54.10 -16.20 -16.74
C PHE A 12 -54.43 -16.18 -18.25
N ASN A 13 -55.44 -16.93 -18.68
CA ASN A 13 -55.80 -17.03 -20.09
C ASN A 13 -56.64 -15.83 -20.60
N ASN A 14 -57.28 -15.10 -19.69
CA ASN A 14 -58.06 -13.88 -19.99
C ASN A 14 -57.22 -12.59 -20.06
N LEU A 15 -55.90 -12.68 -19.85
CA LEU A 15 -55.00 -11.52 -19.89
C LEU A 15 -54.51 -11.24 -21.33
N PRO A 16 -54.41 -9.96 -21.73
CA PRO A 16 -53.84 -9.57 -23.01
C PRO A 16 -52.44 -10.16 -23.23
N ARG A 17 -52.12 -10.54 -24.47
CA ARG A 17 -50.86 -11.17 -24.88
C ARG A 17 -49.58 -10.53 -24.29
N PRO A 18 -49.41 -9.19 -24.19
CA PRO A 18 -48.19 -8.62 -23.61
C PRO A 18 -48.01 -8.92 -22.11
N HIS A 19 -49.10 -8.95 -21.33
CA HIS A 19 -49.01 -9.21 -19.89
C HIS A 19 -48.67 -10.66 -19.58
N ARG A 20 -49.11 -11.62 -20.42
CA ARG A 20 -48.76 -13.04 -20.29
C ARG A 20 -47.25 -13.28 -20.47
N VAL A 21 -46.63 -12.57 -21.40
CA VAL A 21 -45.18 -12.63 -21.62
C VAL A 21 -44.41 -11.98 -20.47
N MET A 22 -44.89 -10.84 -19.96
CA MET A 22 -44.27 -10.13 -18.85
C MET A 22 -44.33 -10.91 -17.51
N LEU A 23 -45.45 -11.56 -17.23
CA LEU A 23 -45.60 -12.39 -16.02
C LEU A 23 -44.78 -13.69 -16.12
N GLY A 24 -44.68 -14.26 -17.33
CA GLY A 24 -43.83 -15.41 -17.61
C GLY A 24 -42.34 -15.10 -17.46
N SER A 25 -41.87 -13.95 -17.94
CA SER A 25 -40.46 -13.57 -17.78
C SER A 25 -40.10 -13.26 -16.32
N LEU A 26 -41.01 -12.63 -15.59
CA LEU A 26 -40.82 -12.32 -14.17
C LEU A 26 -40.68 -13.58 -13.31
N SER A 27 -41.51 -14.60 -13.54
CA SER A 27 -41.46 -15.85 -12.76
C SER A 27 -40.20 -16.68 -13.05
N VAL A 28 -39.71 -16.65 -14.29
CA VAL A 28 -38.43 -17.27 -14.66
C VAL A 28 -37.26 -16.54 -14.00
N LEU A 29 -37.29 -15.20 -13.97
CA LEU A 29 -36.24 -14.39 -13.36
C LEU A 29 -36.16 -14.61 -11.84
N THR A 30 -37.30 -14.68 -11.16
CA THR A 30 -37.34 -14.93 -9.71
C THR A 30 -36.86 -16.34 -9.35
N LEU A 31 -37.18 -17.35 -10.16
CA LEU A 31 -36.63 -18.69 -10.01
C LEU A 31 -35.11 -18.73 -10.24
N ALA A 32 -34.60 -17.99 -11.23
CA ALA A 32 -33.16 -17.92 -11.49
C ALA A 32 -32.39 -17.31 -10.31
N VAL A 33 -32.90 -16.23 -9.71
CA VAL A 33 -32.30 -15.60 -8.51
C VAL A 33 -32.39 -16.52 -7.29
N ALA A 34 -33.49 -17.28 -7.14
CA ALA A 34 -33.65 -18.21 -6.03
C ALA A 34 -32.67 -19.39 -6.09
N VAL A 35 -32.37 -19.88 -7.30
CA VAL A 35 -31.36 -20.93 -7.53
C VAL A 35 -29.94 -20.36 -7.39
N TRP A 36 -29.74 -19.10 -7.74
CA TRP A 36 -28.46 -18.40 -7.64
C TRP A 36 -28.24 -17.79 -6.25
N ARG A 37 -28.35 -18.59 -5.18
CA ARG A 37 -27.82 -18.16 -3.88
C ARG A 37 -26.32 -18.44 -3.84
N PRO A 38 -25.43 -17.43 -3.83
CA PRO A 38 -24.01 -17.67 -3.60
C PRO A 38 -23.81 -18.21 -2.19
N TYR A 39 -23.14 -19.36 -2.09
CA TYR A 39 -22.76 -19.98 -0.83
C TYR A 39 -21.72 -19.06 -0.16
N ILE A 40 -22.12 -18.30 0.85
CA ILE A 40 -21.22 -17.47 1.65
C ILE A 40 -20.47 -18.43 2.58
N TYR A 41 -19.23 -18.75 2.24
CA TYR A 41 -18.29 -19.41 3.14
C TYR A 41 -18.08 -18.52 4.36
N HIS A 42 -18.63 -18.93 5.51
CA HIS A 42 -18.14 -18.44 6.79
C HIS A 42 -16.83 -19.18 7.05
N HIS A 43 -15.70 -18.49 6.94
CA HIS A 43 -14.45 -19.03 7.44
C HIS A 43 -14.54 -18.97 8.97
N GLU A 44 -14.79 -20.12 9.60
CA GLU A 44 -14.58 -20.27 11.03
C GLU A 44 -13.09 -20.05 11.30
N SER A 45 -12.76 -18.83 11.72
CA SER A 45 -11.49 -18.54 12.37
C SER A 45 -11.46 -19.26 13.71
N ALA A 46 -11.03 -20.52 13.72
CA ALA A 46 -10.63 -21.16 14.96
C ALA A 46 -9.48 -20.33 15.57
N PRO A 47 -9.62 -19.77 16.79
CA PRO A 47 -8.51 -19.08 17.42
C PRO A 47 -7.40 -20.11 17.67
N ILE A 48 -6.23 -19.87 17.10
CA ILE A 48 -5.01 -20.62 17.40
C ILE A 48 -4.63 -20.23 18.83
N VAL A 49 -5.16 -20.97 19.81
CA VAL A 49 -4.63 -20.96 21.17
C VAL A 49 -3.30 -21.71 21.11
N ARG A 50 -2.19 -21.00 20.91
CA ARG A 50 -0.87 -21.57 21.22
C ARG A 50 -0.78 -21.65 22.74
N THR A 51 -1.05 -22.83 23.29
CA THR A 51 -0.60 -23.18 24.62
C THR A 51 0.92 -23.25 24.58
N ILE A 52 1.59 -22.23 25.12
CA ILE A 52 3.02 -22.27 25.36
C ILE A 52 3.22 -23.24 26.53
N GLU A 53 3.62 -24.48 26.24
CA GLU A 53 4.19 -25.35 27.27
C GLU A 53 5.54 -24.77 27.66
N LEU A 54 5.58 -24.06 28.78
CA LEU A 54 6.82 -23.64 29.42
C LEU A 54 7.55 -24.89 29.91
N GLU A 55 8.72 -25.15 29.34
CA GLU A 55 9.59 -26.23 29.79
C GLU A 55 10.07 -25.93 31.22
N LYS A 56 9.85 -26.87 32.13
CA LYS A 56 10.08 -26.77 33.59
C LYS A 56 11.57 -26.76 33.99
N SER A 57 12.47 -26.48 33.05
CA SER A 57 13.92 -26.62 33.20
C SER A 57 14.64 -25.31 33.57
N GLU A 58 14.05 -24.13 33.36
CA GLU A 58 14.72 -22.85 33.65
C GLU A 58 14.35 -22.22 35.01
N ILE A 59 13.37 -22.75 35.75
CA ILE A 59 13.06 -22.29 37.12
C ILE A 59 13.96 -23.02 38.13
N ARG A 60 15.28 -22.80 38.06
CA ARG A 60 16.21 -23.28 39.09
C ARG A 60 17.53 -22.52 39.10
N SER A 61 17.50 -21.25 39.49
CA SER A 61 18.63 -20.61 40.18
C SER A 61 18.26 -19.22 40.72
N LEU A 62 17.36 -19.17 41.70
CA LEU A 62 17.36 -18.04 42.64
C LEU A 62 17.54 -18.64 44.04
N LEU A 63 18.82 -18.77 44.44
CA LEU A 63 19.18 -18.91 45.85
C LEU A 63 19.45 -17.50 46.39
N PRO A 64 18.90 -17.13 47.55
CA PRO A 64 19.20 -15.88 48.23
C PRO A 64 20.37 -16.12 49.18
N GLU A 65 21.59 -15.83 48.76
CA GLU A 65 22.74 -15.92 49.67
C GLU A 65 23.87 -14.97 49.25
N ALA A 66 23.71 -13.71 49.64
CA ALA A 66 24.83 -12.81 49.93
C ALA A 66 24.28 -11.65 50.76
N SER A 67 24.23 -11.84 52.08
CA SER A 67 24.19 -10.74 53.03
C SER A 67 25.42 -9.86 52.85
N GLU A 68 25.22 -8.58 52.54
CA GLU A 68 26.29 -7.58 52.64
C GLU A 68 26.48 -7.17 54.11
N PRO A 69 27.73 -6.98 54.59
CA PRO A 69 27.96 -6.38 55.88
C PRO A 69 27.75 -4.86 55.81
N ILE A 70 27.01 -4.35 56.79
CA ILE A 70 26.90 -2.93 57.10
C ILE A 70 28.23 -2.49 57.72
N ASP A 71 28.97 -1.64 57.01
CA ASP A 71 29.75 -0.50 57.53
C ASP A 71 30.91 -0.16 56.58
N GLN A 72 30.72 0.85 55.73
CA GLN A 72 31.77 1.82 55.41
C GLN A 72 31.17 3.10 54.83
N ALA A 73 31.61 4.21 55.42
CA ALA A 73 31.05 5.54 55.27
C ALA A 73 31.36 6.18 53.90
N ALA A 74 30.38 6.98 53.46
CA ALA A 74 30.39 8.07 52.49
C ALA A 74 31.72 8.42 51.79
N GLN A 75 31.71 8.36 50.45
CA GLN A 75 31.99 9.52 49.60
C GLN A 75 31.69 9.24 48.11
N GLU A 76 30.98 10.21 47.52
CA GLU A 76 31.10 10.70 46.14
C GLU A 76 30.34 9.97 44.99
N GLU A 77 29.25 10.66 44.60
CA GLU A 77 28.72 10.87 43.24
C GLU A 77 28.06 9.69 42.51
N GLU A 78 26.72 9.64 42.66
CA GLU A 78 25.80 9.07 41.67
C GLU A 78 26.00 9.77 40.32
N ALA A 79 26.71 9.12 39.40
CA ALA A 79 26.57 9.37 37.97
C ALA A 79 25.61 8.33 37.39
N ILE A 80 24.35 8.73 37.26
CA ILE A 80 23.35 8.02 36.44
C ILE A 80 23.91 7.97 35.02
N PRO A 81 24.06 6.79 34.36
CA PRO A 81 24.43 6.76 32.96
C PRO A 81 23.31 7.43 32.13
N GLN A 82 23.63 8.56 31.50
CA GLN A 82 22.76 9.23 30.55
C GLN A 82 22.53 8.32 29.34
N ASP A 83 21.27 8.10 28.99
CA ASP A 83 20.88 7.48 27.71
C ASP A 83 21.38 8.39 26.57
N GLU A 84 22.25 7.89 25.69
CA GLU A 84 22.75 8.57 24.48
C GLU A 84 21.65 8.69 23.38
N LEU A 85 20.41 8.97 23.77
CA LEU A 85 19.28 9.19 22.86
C LEU A 85 18.75 10.63 22.90
N ASP A 86 19.24 11.47 23.81
CA ASP A 86 18.80 12.87 23.94
C ASP A 86 19.65 13.88 23.12
N ASP A 87 20.80 13.45 22.57
CA ASP A 87 21.69 14.31 21.75
C ASP A 87 21.21 14.50 20.29
N LYS A 88 19.89 14.53 20.07
CA LYS A 88 19.26 15.03 18.84
C LYS A 88 18.12 16.03 19.10
N ALA A 89 18.08 16.65 20.27
CA ALA A 89 17.13 17.73 20.56
C ALA A 89 17.78 19.13 20.63
N ASP A 90 19.06 19.29 20.26
CA ASP A 90 19.66 20.61 20.12
C ASP A 90 19.54 21.12 18.68
N GLY A 91 18.33 21.62 18.40
CA GLY A 91 18.01 22.43 17.24
C GLY A 91 16.81 23.31 17.58
N ASP A 92 17.08 24.50 18.13
CA ASP A 92 16.14 25.63 18.30
C ASP A 92 15.67 26.20 16.94
N SER A 93 15.22 25.32 16.05
CA SER A 93 14.30 25.66 14.99
C SER A 93 12.94 25.22 15.49
N GLY A 94 11.99 26.16 15.66
CA GLY A 94 10.59 25.89 16.05
C GLY A 94 9.81 25.06 15.02
N GLY A 95 10.41 23.97 14.54
CA GLY A 95 9.91 22.99 13.61
C GLY A 95 9.26 21.86 14.39
N HIS A 96 7.95 21.74 14.27
CA HIS A 96 7.21 20.61 14.79
C HIS A 96 7.12 19.53 13.71
N GLU A 97 7.14 18.26 14.11
CA GLU A 97 6.99 17.12 13.22
C GLU A 97 5.89 16.19 13.73
N TYR A 98 5.05 15.69 12.83
CA TYR A 98 3.94 14.82 13.17
C TYR A 98 3.68 13.77 12.08
N VAL A 99 3.44 12.53 12.51
CA VAL A 99 3.06 11.43 11.62
C VAL A 99 1.56 11.16 11.77
N VAL A 100 0.83 11.30 10.67
CA VAL A 100 -0.63 11.16 10.61
C VAL A 100 -1.07 9.76 11.06
N SER A 101 -1.92 9.69 12.08
CA SER A 101 -2.49 8.46 12.62
C SER A 101 -3.96 8.29 12.21
N THR A 102 -4.54 7.14 12.59
CA THR A 102 -5.92 6.80 12.23
C THR A 102 -6.92 7.76 12.86
N GLY A 103 -7.68 8.46 12.02
CA GLY A 103 -8.72 9.41 12.46
C GLY A 103 -8.26 10.86 12.54
N ASP A 104 -6.98 11.13 12.29
CA ASP A 104 -6.45 12.49 12.29
C ASP A 104 -6.85 13.25 11.03
N THR A 105 -7.04 14.55 11.21
CA THR A 105 -7.28 15.53 10.16
C THR A 105 -6.26 16.66 10.28
N LEU A 106 -5.99 17.38 9.19
CA LEU A 106 -5.10 18.55 9.25
C LEU A 106 -5.53 19.53 10.35
N SER A 107 -6.85 19.77 10.46
CA SER A 107 -7.40 20.65 11.48
C SER A 107 -7.16 20.13 12.90
N SER A 108 -7.36 18.84 13.17
CA SER A 108 -7.14 18.29 14.51
C SER A 108 -5.67 18.31 14.91
N ILE A 109 -4.77 18.02 13.96
CA ILE A 109 -3.32 18.05 14.19
C ILE A 109 -2.88 19.49 14.50
N LEU A 110 -3.09 20.43 13.58
CA LEU A 110 -2.56 21.79 13.74
C LEU A 110 -3.21 22.55 14.91
N ASN A 111 -4.51 22.33 15.17
CA ASN A 111 -5.21 22.95 16.30
C ASN A 111 -4.70 22.44 17.66
N GLN A 112 -4.21 21.19 17.74
CA GLN A 112 -3.58 20.68 18.96
C GLN A 112 -2.31 21.46 19.33
N TYR A 113 -1.62 22.04 18.34
CA TYR A 113 -0.43 22.87 18.53
C TYR A 113 -0.76 24.38 18.56
N GLY A 114 -2.04 24.74 18.69
CA GLY A 114 -2.46 26.14 18.87
C GLY A 114 -2.51 26.97 17.60
N ILE A 115 -2.41 26.36 16.41
CA ILE A 115 -2.50 27.09 15.14
C ILE A 115 -3.95 27.52 14.90
N GLU A 116 -4.14 28.79 14.52
CA GLU A 116 -5.48 29.35 14.32
C GLU A 116 -6.24 28.68 13.17
N MET A 117 -7.55 28.53 13.35
CA MET A 117 -8.43 27.94 12.34
C MET A 117 -8.45 28.73 11.02
N GLY A 118 -8.17 30.04 11.08
CA GLY A 118 -8.02 30.89 9.89
C GLY A 118 -6.91 30.40 8.96
N ASP A 119 -5.75 30.07 9.52
CA ASP A 119 -4.60 29.58 8.78
C ASP A 119 -4.84 28.20 8.19
N ILE A 120 -5.48 27.31 8.96
CA ILE A 120 -5.87 25.97 8.51
C ILE A 120 -6.83 26.06 7.31
N SER A 121 -7.75 27.03 7.33
CA SER A 121 -8.67 27.29 6.22
C SER A 121 -7.95 27.84 4.99
N LEU A 122 -6.97 28.73 5.17
CA LEU A 122 -6.14 29.26 4.08
C LEU A 122 -5.30 28.16 3.43
N LEU A 123 -4.67 27.29 4.21
CA LEU A 123 -3.96 26.10 3.71
C LEU A 123 -4.89 25.18 2.92
N SER A 124 -6.07 24.88 3.47
CA SER A 124 -7.08 24.05 2.82
C SER A 124 -7.65 24.67 1.54
N THR A 125 -7.50 25.98 1.36
CA THR A 125 -7.90 26.70 0.14
C THR A 125 -6.79 26.65 -0.90
N ALA A 126 -5.53 26.72 -0.46
CA ALA A 126 -4.36 26.56 -1.32
C ALA A 126 -4.28 25.15 -1.92
N ASP A 127 -4.61 24.12 -1.12
CA ASP A 127 -4.63 22.73 -1.59
C ASP A 127 -5.75 21.92 -0.91
N LYS A 128 -6.65 21.37 -1.71
CA LYS A 128 -7.76 20.53 -1.23
C LYS A 128 -7.29 19.15 -0.78
N GLU A 129 -6.16 18.67 -1.26
CA GLU A 129 -5.63 17.34 -0.93
C GLU A 129 -5.16 17.26 0.52
N LEU A 130 -4.79 18.39 1.13
CA LEU A 130 -4.47 18.49 2.56
C LEU A 130 -5.64 18.09 3.49
N ARG A 131 -6.88 18.06 2.98
CA ARG A 131 -8.04 17.56 3.74
C ARG A 131 -8.12 16.04 3.78
N ASN A 132 -7.44 15.37 2.85
CA ASN A 132 -7.49 13.92 2.66
C ASN A 132 -6.12 13.30 3.00
N LEU A 133 -5.60 13.63 4.18
CA LEU A 133 -4.36 13.04 4.68
C LEU A 133 -4.51 11.53 4.81
N LYS A 134 -3.45 10.80 4.47
CA LYS A 134 -3.37 9.35 4.62
C LYS A 134 -2.55 9.02 5.85
N ILE A 135 -2.93 7.92 6.49
CA ILE A 135 -2.20 7.37 7.63
C ILE A 135 -0.74 7.09 7.21
N GLY A 136 0.20 7.51 8.05
CA GLY A 136 1.65 7.35 7.83
C GLY A 136 2.30 8.43 6.97
N GLN A 137 1.56 9.46 6.55
CA GLN A 137 2.17 10.66 5.95
C GLN A 137 2.78 11.54 7.04
N GLN A 138 3.88 12.21 6.72
CA GLN A 138 4.60 13.07 7.63
C GLN A 138 4.30 14.54 7.31
N LEU A 139 4.06 15.32 8.36
CA LEU A 139 3.85 16.75 8.32
C LEU A 139 4.89 17.40 9.22
N SER A 140 5.53 18.44 8.73
CA SER A 140 6.39 19.29 9.55
C SER A 140 6.03 20.74 9.34
N TRP A 141 6.10 21.58 10.37
CA TRP A 141 5.77 22.99 10.23
C TRP A 141 6.61 23.86 11.14
N SER A 142 6.85 25.10 10.71
CA SER A 142 7.52 26.11 11.52
C SER A 142 6.56 27.22 11.92
N LEU A 143 6.72 27.68 13.16
CA LEU A 143 5.99 28.82 13.70
C LEU A 143 6.87 30.09 13.70
N THR A 144 6.23 31.25 13.58
CA THR A 144 6.87 32.56 13.76
C THR A 144 7.01 32.86 15.27
N ALA A 145 7.81 33.85 15.65
CA ALA A 145 7.94 34.30 17.05
C ALA A 145 6.58 34.69 17.69
N ASP A 146 5.61 35.11 16.88
CA ASP A 146 4.25 35.46 17.30
C ASP A 146 3.32 34.23 17.46
N GLY A 147 3.79 33.02 17.13
CA GLY A 147 3.01 31.78 17.17
C GLY A 147 2.26 31.46 15.87
N ASP A 148 2.34 32.32 14.86
CA ASP A 148 1.67 32.12 13.56
C ASP A 148 2.37 31.07 12.70
N LEU A 149 1.60 30.31 11.92
CA LEU A 149 2.13 29.33 10.99
C LEU A 149 2.94 30.01 9.86
N GLN A 150 4.24 29.75 9.81
CA GLN A 150 5.14 30.32 8.82
C GLN A 150 5.28 29.41 7.60
N SER A 151 5.55 28.12 7.83
CA SER A 151 5.70 27.13 6.77
C SER A 151 5.11 25.79 7.19
N LEU A 152 4.55 25.05 6.24
CA LEU A 152 4.12 23.66 6.39
C LEU A 152 4.75 22.84 5.27
N THR A 153 5.44 21.77 5.62
CA THR A 153 5.94 20.77 4.69
C THR A 153 5.16 19.48 4.90
N TRP A 154 4.69 18.91 3.78
CA TRP A 154 3.92 17.69 3.74
C TRP A 154 4.60 16.69 2.83
N GLU A 155 5.03 15.58 3.41
CA GLU A 155 5.57 14.45 2.68
C GLU A 155 4.41 13.53 2.25
N MET A 156 3.88 13.78 1.06
CA MET A 156 2.78 12.97 0.52
C MET A 156 3.21 11.53 0.23
N SER A 157 4.43 11.41 -0.26
CA SER A 157 5.09 10.14 -0.55
C SER A 157 6.60 10.32 -0.48
N ARG A 158 7.36 9.23 -0.60
CA ARG A 158 8.83 9.29 -0.72
C ARG A 158 9.32 10.12 -1.91
N ARG A 159 8.44 10.43 -2.86
CA ARG A 159 8.77 11.11 -4.10
C ARG A 159 8.23 12.52 -4.16
N GLU A 160 7.23 12.84 -3.37
CA GLU A 160 6.52 14.11 -3.50
C GLU A 160 6.46 14.76 -2.13
N THR A 161 7.17 15.88 -2.05
CA THR A 161 7.15 16.77 -0.89
C THR A 161 6.53 18.08 -1.32
N ARG A 162 5.49 18.50 -0.60
CA ARG A 162 4.83 19.78 -0.84
C ARG A 162 5.15 20.72 0.31
N THR A 163 5.59 21.92 -0.01
CA THR A 163 5.89 22.97 0.95
C THR A 163 4.96 24.15 0.73
N TYR A 164 4.34 24.61 1.80
CA TYR A 164 3.42 25.72 1.86
C TYR A 164 4.06 26.83 2.68
N ASN A 165 4.48 27.90 2.02
CA ASN A 165 5.10 29.05 2.68
C ASN A 165 4.10 30.19 2.79
N ARG A 166 4.03 30.84 3.96
CA ARG A 166 3.21 32.03 4.16
C ARG A 166 3.74 33.20 3.31
N VAL A 167 2.86 33.80 2.51
CA VAL A 167 3.14 34.98 1.69
C VAL A 167 1.97 35.96 1.80
N GLY A 168 2.14 37.04 2.57
CA GLY A 168 1.07 38.00 2.85
C GLY A 168 -0.07 37.36 3.65
N ASN A 169 -1.28 37.40 3.09
CA ASN A 169 -2.50 36.85 3.72
C ASN A 169 -2.86 35.43 3.25
N GLY A 170 -1.91 34.67 2.71
CA GLY A 170 -2.16 33.32 2.20
C GLY A 170 -0.90 32.47 2.14
N PHE A 171 -1.05 31.25 1.60
CA PHE A 171 0.04 30.30 1.45
C PHE A 171 0.35 30.05 -0.02
N LYS A 172 1.64 30.06 -0.37
CA LYS A 172 2.13 29.64 -1.67
C LYS A 172 2.62 28.20 -1.58
N MET A 173 2.01 27.35 -2.39
CA MET A 173 2.41 25.95 -2.53
C MET A 173 3.57 25.82 -3.51
N SER A 174 4.54 24.99 -3.16
CA SER A 174 5.62 24.50 -4.01
C SER A 174 5.67 22.98 -3.86
N SER A 175 5.80 22.27 -4.97
CA SER A 175 5.93 20.81 -4.98
C SER A 175 7.32 20.45 -5.50
N GLU A 176 8.00 19.58 -4.78
CA GLU A 176 9.26 18.97 -5.16
C GLU A 176 9.03 17.49 -5.40
N LEU A 177 9.27 17.06 -6.65
CA LEU A 177 9.20 15.67 -7.04
C LEU A 177 10.61 15.09 -7.09
N GLN A 178 10.95 14.20 -6.17
CA GLN A 178 12.21 13.47 -6.19
C GLN A 178 12.20 12.45 -7.33
N GLU A 179 13.02 12.72 -8.34
CA GLU A 179 13.30 11.78 -9.43
C GLU A 179 14.23 10.67 -8.93
N GLY A 180 13.95 9.44 -9.33
CA GLY A 180 14.81 8.29 -9.00
C GLY A 180 15.77 7.98 -10.14
N ASP A 181 16.88 7.32 -9.83
CA ASP A 181 17.85 6.89 -10.82
C ASP A 181 17.37 5.60 -11.51
N TRP A 182 17.28 5.63 -12.84
CA TRP A 182 16.88 4.47 -13.62
C TRP A 182 18.08 3.60 -13.98
N VAL A 183 18.07 2.36 -13.50
CA VAL A 183 19.13 1.38 -13.75
C VAL A 183 18.59 0.22 -14.58
N ASN A 184 19.26 -0.05 -15.70
CA ASN A 184 18.92 -1.16 -16.59
C ASN A 184 19.60 -2.44 -16.12
N ASN A 185 18.80 -3.51 -16.00
CA ASN A 185 19.25 -4.82 -15.58
C ASN A 185 18.72 -5.89 -16.54
N VAL A 186 19.60 -6.82 -16.92
CA VAL A 186 19.24 -7.99 -17.73
C VAL A 186 19.15 -9.20 -16.81
N LEU A 187 17.95 -9.78 -16.72
CA LEU A 187 17.70 -11.01 -15.97
C LEU A 187 17.59 -12.17 -16.95
N LYS A 188 18.41 -13.21 -16.75
CA LYS A 188 18.43 -14.42 -17.59
C LYS A 188 18.03 -15.63 -16.78
N GLY A 189 17.41 -16.61 -17.42
CA GLY A 189 17.09 -17.87 -16.79
C GLY A 189 16.62 -18.92 -17.76
N THR A 190 16.46 -20.13 -17.24
CA THR A 190 15.95 -21.29 -17.97
C THR A 190 14.64 -21.75 -17.34
N VAL A 191 13.66 -22.08 -18.16
CA VAL A 191 12.36 -22.59 -17.73
C VAL A 191 12.56 -23.97 -17.13
N GLY A 192 12.18 -24.14 -15.87
CA GLY A 192 12.19 -25.41 -15.16
C GLY A 192 10.82 -26.08 -15.20
N GLY A 193 9.95 -25.68 -14.26
CA GLY A 193 8.56 -26.17 -14.17
C GLY A 193 7.57 -25.25 -14.88
N SER A 194 7.61 -23.96 -14.55
CA SER A 194 6.81 -22.93 -15.23
C SER A 194 7.66 -21.69 -15.49
N PHE A 195 7.27 -20.90 -16.49
CA PHE A 195 7.91 -19.61 -16.72
C PHE A 195 7.82 -18.71 -15.50
N VAL A 196 6.65 -18.64 -14.84
CA VAL A 196 6.41 -17.75 -13.69
C VAL A 196 7.35 -18.08 -12.53
N SER A 197 7.48 -19.36 -12.16
CA SER A 197 8.38 -19.76 -11.07
C SER A 197 9.84 -19.53 -11.42
N SER A 198 10.24 -19.86 -12.65
CA SER A 198 11.62 -19.68 -13.12
C SER A 198 12.01 -18.21 -13.20
N ALA A 199 11.10 -17.34 -13.65
CA ALA A 199 11.29 -15.90 -13.73
C ALA A 199 11.40 -15.26 -12.33
N ARG A 200 10.57 -15.68 -11.36
CA ARG A 200 10.69 -15.24 -9.97
C ARG A 200 12.01 -15.65 -9.34
N ASN A 201 12.45 -16.88 -9.58
CA ASN A 201 13.75 -17.37 -9.10
C ASN A 201 14.93 -16.61 -9.74
N ALA A 202 14.77 -16.14 -10.97
CA ALA A 202 15.75 -15.28 -11.65
C ALA A 202 15.77 -13.82 -11.12
N GLY A 203 14.91 -13.47 -10.15
CA GLY A 203 14.89 -12.15 -9.52
C GLY A 203 13.86 -11.16 -10.09
N LEU A 204 12.92 -11.64 -10.92
CA LEU A 204 11.77 -10.83 -11.34
C LEU A 204 10.68 -10.82 -10.26
N THR A 205 10.07 -9.66 -10.03
CA THR A 205 8.91 -9.56 -9.15
C THR A 205 7.64 -10.07 -9.84
N SER A 206 6.58 -10.32 -9.08
CA SER A 206 5.32 -10.78 -9.69
C SER A 206 4.71 -9.77 -10.67
N THR A 207 4.92 -8.47 -10.45
CA THR A 207 4.44 -7.42 -11.37
C THR A 207 5.26 -7.41 -12.66
N GLU A 208 6.58 -7.59 -12.57
CA GLU A 208 7.47 -7.69 -13.72
C GLU A 208 7.17 -8.93 -14.57
N VAL A 209 6.95 -10.10 -13.94
CA VAL A 209 6.56 -11.32 -14.64
C VAL A 209 5.24 -11.13 -15.40
N SER A 210 4.24 -10.52 -14.78
CA SER A 210 2.97 -10.20 -15.44
C SER A 210 3.14 -9.25 -16.62
N ALA A 211 4.04 -8.27 -16.52
CA ALA A 211 4.36 -7.37 -17.62
C ALA A 211 5.00 -8.11 -18.80
N VAL A 212 5.91 -9.05 -18.53
CA VAL A 212 6.51 -9.92 -19.55
C VAL A 212 5.46 -10.77 -20.25
N ILE A 213 4.59 -11.44 -19.49
CA ILE A 213 3.52 -12.27 -20.04
C ILE A 213 2.61 -11.43 -20.94
N LYS A 214 2.19 -10.24 -20.46
CA LYS A 214 1.35 -9.32 -21.23
C LYS A 214 2.01 -8.84 -22.52
N ALA A 215 3.31 -8.58 -22.50
CA ALA A 215 4.05 -8.13 -23.68
C ALA A 215 4.20 -9.23 -24.73
N MET A 216 4.33 -10.49 -24.30
CA MET A 216 4.56 -11.64 -25.18
C MET A 216 3.31 -12.43 -25.53
N GLN A 217 2.16 -12.17 -24.91
CA GLN A 217 0.94 -12.97 -25.08
C GLN A 217 0.49 -13.15 -26.54
N TRP A 218 0.78 -12.15 -27.40
CA TRP A 218 0.44 -12.19 -28.82
C TRP A 218 1.49 -12.92 -29.67
N GLN A 219 2.73 -13.01 -29.19
CA GLN A 219 3.83 -13.66 -29.88
C GLN A 219 3.86 -15.17 -29.61
N MET A 220 3.49 -15.59 -28.39
CA MET A 220 3.60 -16.98 -27.98
C MET A 220 2.69 -17.32 -26.78
N ASP A 221 2.22 -18.56 -26.75
CA ASP A 221 1.54 -19.14 -25.59
C ASP A 221 2.54 -19.73 -24.60
N PHE A 222 2.62 -19.12 -23.40
CA PHE A 222 3.51 -19.55 -22.31
C PHE A 222 3.24 -20.97 -21.81
N ARG A 223 2.07 -21.56 -22.09
CA ARG A 223 1.76 -22.96 -21.73
C ARG A 223 2.52 -23.97 -22.56
N LYS A 224 3.02 -23.55 -23.73
CA LYS A 224 3.82 -24.39 -24.62
C LYS A 224 5.30 -24.41 -24.24
N LEU A 225 5.70 -23.58 -23.28
CA LEU A 225 7.08 -23.56 -22.80
C LEU A 225 7.43 -24.86 -22.11
N LYS A 226 8.60 -25.39 -22.46
CA LYS A 226 9.11 -26.64 -21.94
C LYS A 226 10.28 -26.37 -21.02
N LYS A 227 10.57 -27.38 -20.20
CA LYS A 227 11.80 -27.40 -19.42
C LYS A 227 13.01 -27.29 -20.35
N GLY A 228 13.91 -26.35 -20.08
CA GLY A 228 15.09 -26.09 -20.90
C GLY A 228 14.99 -24.87 -21.80
N ASP A 229 13.79 -24.29 -21.98
CA ASP A 229 13.63 -23.05 -22.75
C ASP A 229 14.32 -21.89 -22.03
N GLU A 230 14.96 -20.99 -22.78
CA GLU A 230 15.76 -19.89 -22.21
C GLU A 230 15.00 -18.57 -22.33
N PHE A 231 15.13 -17.71 -21.34
CA PHE A 231 14.59 -16.35 -21.39
C PHE A 231 15.62 -15.33 -20.94
N SER A 232 15.53 -14.13 -21.52
CA SER A 232 16.30 -12.96 -21.14
C SER A 232 15.38 -11.75 -21.14
N VAL A 233 15.29 -11.07 -19.99
CA VAL A 233 14.40 -9.93 -19.79
C VAL A 233 15.25 -8.71 -19.47
N LEU A 234 15.12 -7.67 -20.28
CA LEU A 234 15.71 -6.35 -20.03
C LEU A 234 14.70 -5.49 -19.29
N MET A 235 15.02 -5.17 -18.04
CA MET A 235 14.22 -4.34 -17.14
C MET A 235 14.95 -3.02 -16.87
N SER A 236 14.22 -1.93 -16.79
CA SER A 236 14.67 -0.68 -16.17
C SER A 236 14.04 -0.60 -14.79
N ARG A 237 14.83 -0.41 -13.73
CA ARG A 237 14.34 -0.28 -12.36
C ARG A 237 14.75 1.07 -11.83
N GLU A 238 13.79 1.78 -11.27
CA GLU A 238 14.01 3.05 -10.63
C GLU A 238 14.42 2.84 -9.17
N MET A 239 15.55 3.45 -8.82
CA MET A 239 16.12 3.43 -7.48
C MET A 239 15.89 4.79 -6.83
N LEU A 240 15.18 4.80 -5.71
CA LEU A 240 14.96 5.98 -4.89
C LEU A 240 15.46 5.69 -3.47
N ASN A 241 16.43 6.48 -2.99
CA ASN A 241 17.05 6.31 -1.67
C ASN A 241 17.51 4.86 -1.40
N GLY A 242 18.13 4.23 -2.41
CA GLY A 242 18.62 2.85 -2.35
C GLY A 242 17.55 1.75 -2.44
N LYS A 243 16.26 2.10 -2.52
CA LYS A 243 15.15 1.15 -2.65
C LYS A 243 14.56 1.18 -4.06
N ARG A 244 14.11 0.02 -4.54
CA ARG A 244 13.42 -0.10 -5.83
C ARG A 244 12.01 0.46 -5.71
N GLU A 245 11.70 1.48 -6.49
CA GLU A 245 10.41 2.17 -6.48
C GLU A 245 9.54 1.66 -7.63
N GLN A 246 10.06 1.74 -8.86
CA GLN A 246 9.36 1.37 -10.08
C GLN A 246 10.17 0.41 -10.93
N SER A 247 9.48 -0.33 -11.79
CA SER A 247 10.08 -1.25 -12.76
C SER A 247 9.38 -1.14 -14.10
N GLN A 248 10.14 -1.04 -15.17
CA GLN A 248 9.67 -0.96 -16.54
C GLN A 248 10.32 -2.05 -17.38
N LEU A 249 9.49 -2.79 -18.12
CA LEU A 249 9.97 -3.74 -19.11
C LEU A 249 10.41 -3.02 -20.38
N LEU A 250 11.67 -3.20 -20.79
CA LEU A 250 12.21 -2.64 -22.03
C LEU A 250 12.23 -3.65 -23.17
N GLY A 251 12.49 -4.92 -22.84
CA GLY A 251 12.55 -5.96 -23.85
C GLY A 251 12.56 -7.36 -23.27
N VAL A 252 12.07 -8.30 -24.05
CA VAL A 252 12.10 -9.73 -23.73
C VAL A 252 12.62 -10.48 -24.94
N ARG A 253 13.53 -11.42 -24.69
CA ARG A 253 13.87 -12.50 -25.59
C ARG A 253 13.50 -13.82 -24.93
N LEU A 254 12.85 -14.69 -25.67
CA LEU A 254 12.59 -16.05 -25.22
C LEU A 254 12.90 -17.04 -26.35
N ARG A 255 13.61 -18.11 -26.02
CA ARG A 255 14.01 -19.17 -26.95
C ARG A 255 13.27 -20.46 -26.59
N SER A 256 12.48 -20.97 -27.52
CA SER A 256 11.72 -22.22 -27.37
C SER A 256 11.74 -23.04 -28.66
N ASP A 257 11.94 -24.35 -28.56
CA ASP A 257 12.04 -25.29 -29.69
C ASP A 257 12.98 -24.78 -30.81
N GLY A 258 14.09 -24.14 -30.44
CA GLY A 258 15.10 -23.60 -31.37
C GLY A 258 14.73 -22.27 -32.05
N LYS A 259 13.57 -21.68 -31.75
CA LYS A 259 13.13 -20.38 -32.28
C LYS A 259 13.26 -19.29 -31.22
N ASP A 260 13.67 -18.10 -31.65
CA ASP A 260 13.72 -16.92 -30.80
C ASP A 260 12.48 -16.04 -31.01
N TYR A 261 11.88 -15.62 -29.89
CA TYR A 261 10.76 -14.71 -29.82
C TYR A 261 11.19 -13.44 -29.10
N TYR A 262 10.78 -12.28 -29.63
CA TYR A 262 11.14 -10.98 -29.08
C TYR A 262 9.90 -10.13 -28.82
N ALA A 263 9.93 -9.35 -27.75
CA ALA A 263 8.91 -8.35 -27.47
C ALA A 263 9.55 -7.06 -26.93
N HIS A 264 9.13 -5.93 -27.49
CA HIS A 264 9.53 -4.59 -27.06
C HIS A 264 8.28 -3.78 -26.73
N PRO A 265 7.95 -3.58 -25.45
CA PRO A 265 6.78 -2.79 -25.07
C PRO A 265 6.96 -1.34 -25.51
N CYS A 266 6.08 -0.85 -26.39
CA CYS A 266 6.05 0.56 -26.73
C CYS A 266 5.21 1.32 -25.70
N ARG A 267 5.82 2.26 -24.97
CA ARG A 267 5.08 3.27 -24.22
C ARG A 267 4.82 4.46 -25.15
N ARG A 268 3.55 4.83 -25.32
CA ARG A 268 3.24 6.21 -25.74
C ARG A 268 3.78 7.12 -24.64
N ARG A 269 4.78 7.96 -24.95
CA ARG A 269 5.17 9.06 -24.06
C ARG A 269 3.92 9.89 -23.81
N GLN A 270 3.41 9.85 -22.58
CA GLN A 270 2.46 10.82 -22.12
C GLN A 270 3.28 12.09 -21.87
N VAL A 271 3.31 12.97 -22.86
CA VAL A 271 3.91 14.30 -22.71
C VAL A 271 3.12 14.97 -21.59
N LEU A 272 3.75 15.12 -20.42
CA LEU A 272 3.27 16.01 -19.38
C LEU A 272 3.23 17.39 -20.03
N ARG A 273 2.03 17.86 -20.36
CA ARG A 273 1.82 19.27 -20.69
C ARG A 273 2.02 20.01 -19.37
N SER A 274 3.15 20.69 -19.29
CA SER A 274 3.43 21.79 -18.36
C SER A 274 2.33 22.84 -18.39
#